data_AF-A0A1H0UZ87-F1
#
_entry.id   AF-A0A1H0UZ87-F1
#
_cell.length_a   1.000
_cell.length_b   1.000
_cell.length_c   1.000
_cell.angle_alpha   90.00
_cell.angle_beta   90.00
_cell.angle_gamma   90.00
#
_symmetry.space_group_name_H-M   'P 1'
#
loop_
_entity.id
_entity.type
_entity.pdbx_description
1 polymer ?
#
loop_
_entity_poly.entity_id
_entity_poly.type
_entity_poly.pdbx_seq_one_letter_code
_entity_poly.pdbx_strand_id
1 'polypeptide(L)'
;MNQIMKDFFGSSSIPKNPDTERVIEFLTQPESVNQMIAMSKVGLPALTGVVKELEDLFGDCEEFPLNHDAADANAPNRRNIGWMVRFVMRAYGYTPISKGFPDANDSIERTRIGKFSGSKYFGTAAVYAKTISNPDYTIVVTSV
;
A
#
# COMPACT_ATOMS: atom_id res chain seq x y z
N MET A 1 18.11 5.03 -2.27
CA MET A 1 17.13 4.08 -2.80
C MET A 1 17.33 2.71 -2.16
N ASN A 2 16.38 2.28 -1.32
CA ASN A 2 16.43 0.96 -0.66
C ASN A 2 16.24 -0.18 -1.68
N GLN A 3 16.55 -1.41 -1.26
CA GLN A 3 16.53 -2.57 -2.15
C GLN A 3 15.11 -2.91 -2.63
N ILE A 4 14.09 -2.80 -1.77
CA ILE A 4 12.69 -3.04 -2.12
C ILE A 4 12.24 -2.14 -3.28
N MET A 5 12.61 -0.86 -3.27
CA MET A 5 12.30 0.08 -4.34
C MET A 5 12.99 -0.27 -5.67
N LYS A 6 14.25 -0.74 -5.63
CA LYS A 6 14.94 -1.26 -6.81
C LYS A 6 14.20 -2.45 -7.40
N ASP A 7 13.83 -3.40 -6.56
CA ASP A 7 13.15 -4.63 -6.98
C ASP A 7 11.75 -4.33 -7.53
N PHE A 8 11.05 -3.34 -6.94
CA PHE A 8 9.76 -2.88 -7.42
C PHE A 8 9.85 -2.35 -8.84
N PHE A 9 10.70 -1.34 -9.10
CA PHE A 9 10.80 -0.78 -10.46
C PHE A 9 11.47 -1.72 -11.46
N GLY A 10 12.25 -2.70 -10.99
CA GLY A 10 12.80 -3.76 -11.85
C GLY A 10 11.78 -4.78 -12.34
N SER A 11 10.61 -4.87 -11.68
CA SER A 11 9.57 -5.88 -11.97
C SER A 11 8.18 -5.32 -12.26
N SER A 12 7.95 -4.04 -11.97
CA SER A 12 6.66 -3.36 -12.13
C SER A 12 6.50 -2.72 -13.51
N SER A 13 5.26 -2.68 -14.01
CA SER A 13 4.88 -1.89 -15.18
C SER A 13 4.48 -0.45 -14.86
N ILE A 14 4.46 -0.08 -13.57
CA ILE A 14 4.17 1.29 -13.14
C ILE A 14 5.32 2.19 -13.59
N PRO A 15 5.05 3.29 -14.33
CA PRO A 15 6.09 4.19 -14.81
C PRO A 15 6.95 4.70 -13.67
N LYS A 16 8.26 4.75 -13.91
CA LYS A 16 9.22 5.34 -12.99
C LYS A 16 9.32 6.84 -13.25
N ASN A 17 8.87 7.65 -12.29
CA ASN A 17 8.97 9.11 -12.29
C ASN A 17 9.22 9.62 -10.85
N PRO A 18 9.65 10.88 -10.67
CA PRO A 18 9.87 11.46 -9.34
C PRO A 18 8.76 11.21 -8.31
N ASP A 19 7.48 11.30 -8.69
CA ASP A 19 6.38 11.11 -7.75
C ASP A 19 6.21 9.65 -7.31
N THR A 20 6.22 8.72 -8.27
CA THR A 20 6.15 7.28 -7.97
C THR A 20 7.36 6.81 -7.17
N GLU A 21 8.53 7.39 -7.40
CA GLU A 21 9.73 7.14 -6.60
C GLU A 21 9.54 7.57 -5.14
N ARG A 22 9.02 8.79 -4.91
CA ARG A 22 8.75 9.29 -3.55
C ARG A 22 7.65 8.49 -2.85
N VAL A 23 6.63 8.06 -3.58
CA VAL A 23 5.54 7.23 -3.03
C VAL A 23 6.09 5.88 -2.56
N ILE A 24 6.84 5.15 -3.39
CA ILE A 24 7.36 3.84 -2.98
C ILE A 24 8.42 3.99 -1.88
N GLU A 25 9.22 5.07 -1.90
CA GLU A 25 10.13 5.40 -0.82
C GLU A 25 9.38 5.59 0.51
N PHE A 26 8.30 6.39 0.52
CA PHE A 26 7.42 6.56 1.68
C PHE A 26 6.85 5.21 2.17
N LEU A 27 6.31 4.39 1.26
CA LEU A 27 5.68 3.12 1.62
C LEU A 27 6.68 2.08 2.16
N THR A 28 7.98 2.24 1.86
CA THR A 28 9.04 1.33 2.30
C THR A 28 9.79 1.84 3.54
N GLN A 29 9.42 2.99 4.09
CA GLN A 29 9.94 3.44 5.37
C GLN A 29 9.55 2.47 6.49
N PRO A 30 10.44 2.16 7.45
CA PRO A 30 10.15 1.26 8.55
C PRO A 30 8.87 1.61 9.32
N GLU A 31 8.62 2.90 9.51
CA GLU A 31 7.44 3.45 10.20
C GLU A 31 6.16 3.12 9.42
N SER A 32 6.13 3.44 8.12
CA SER A 32 5.01 3.15 7.22
C SER A 32 4.71 1.66 7.17
N VAL A 33 5.74 0.82 7.00
CA VAL A 33 5.57 -0.64 6.98
C VAL A 33 5.07 -1.15 8.32
N ASN A 34 5.61 -0.66 9.44
CA ASN A 34 5.17 -1.06 10.77
C ASN A 34 3.69 -0.69 11.01
N GLN A 35 3.25 0.50 10.60
CA GLN A 35 1.84 0.91 10.68
C GLN A 35 0.94 0.02 9.81
N MET A 36 1.34 -0.27 8.57
CA MET A 36 0.60 -1.17 7.68
C MET A 36 0.49 -2.59 8.26
N ILE A 37 1.57 -3.11 8.85
CA ILE A 37 1.59 -4.40 9.55
C ILE A 37 0.69 -4.36 10.79
N ALA A 38 0.73 -3.29 11.58
CA ALA A 38 -0.10 -3.14 12.77
C ALA A 38 -1.60 -3.17 12.42
N MET A 39 -2.02 -2.45 11.37
CA MET A 39 -3.40 -2.50 10.87
C MET A 39 -3.79 -3.91 10.42
N SER A 40 -2.89 -4.59 9.71
CA SER A 40 -3.12 -5.96 9.25
C SER A 40 -3.30 -6.93 10.42
N LYS A 41 -2.52 -6.79 11.50
CA LYS A 41 -2.63 -7.63 12.71
C LYS A 41 -3.98 -7.49 13.42
N VAL A 42 -4.63 -6.33 13.31
CA VAL A 42 -5.97 -6.10 13.88
C VAL A 42 -7.10 -6.32 12.85
N GLY A 43 -6.79 -6.91 11.69
CA GLY A 43 -7.78 -7.27 10.67
C GLY A 43 -8.32 -6.11 9.84
N LEU A 44 -7.64 -4.95 9.86
CA LEU A 44 -7.98 -3.77 9.07
C LEU A 44 -7.18 -3.75 7.75
N PRO A 45 -7.64 -2.99 6.73
CA PRO A 45 -6.84 -2.79 5.52
C PRO A 45 -5.48 -2.19 5.85
N ALA A 46 -4.41 -2.71 5.26
CA ALA A 46 -3.04 -2.26 5.55
C ALA A 46 -2.88 -0.76 5.33
N LEU A 47 -3.42 -0.24 4.22
CA LEU A 47 -3.36 1.17 3.85
C LEU A 47 -3.94 2.11 4.91
N THR A 48 -4.87 1.64 5.77
CA THR A 48 -5.50 2.44 6.84
C THR A 48 -4.47 3.16 7.72
N GLY A 49 -3.30 2.55 7.95
CA GLY A 49 -2.28 3.09 8.86
C GLY A 49 -1.55 4.31 8.31
N VAL A 50 -1.47 4.43 6.98
CA VAL A 50 -0.64 5.43 6.28
C VAL A 50 -1.44 6.32 5.33
N VAL A 51 -2.72 6.03 5.09
CA VAL A 51 -3.51 6.66 4.01
C VAL A 51 -3.62 8.17 4.11
N LYS A 52 -3.78 8.73 5.32
CA LYS A 52 -3.87 10.17 5.51
C LYS A 52 -2.58 10.87 5.09
N GLU A 53 -1.45 10.39 5.58
CA GLU A 53 -0.15 10.98 5.26
C GLU A 53 0.20 10.78 3.78
N LEU A 54 -0.13 9.60 3.21
CA LEU A 54 -0.02 9.36 1.77
C LEU A 54 -0.81 10.41 0.96
N GLU A 55 -2.07 10.66 1.31
CA GLU A 55 -2.89 11.63 0.62
C GLU A 55 -2.44 13.08 0.84
N ASP A 56 -1.98 13.42 2.05
CA ASP A 56 -1.48 14.76 2.35
C ASP A 56 -0.17 15.06 1.59
N LEU A 57 0.67 14.05 1.31
CA LEU A 57 1.91 14.20 0.56
C LEU A 57 1.75 14.12 -0.96
N PHE A 58 0.83 13.28 -1.45
CA PHE A 58 0.75 12.90 -2.87
C PHE A 58 -0.64 13.13 -3.49
N GLY A 59 -1.57 13.75 -2.77
CA GLY A 59 -2.90 14.11 -3.27
C GLY A 59 -2.83 14.90 -4.57
N ASP A 60 -2.03 15.96 -4.56
CA ASP A 60 -1.98 16.97 -5.63
C ASP A 60 -0.63 17.02 -6.35
N CYS A 61 0.14 15.92 -6.37
CA CYS A 61 1.42 15.89 -7.08
C CYS A 61 1.23 15.88 -8.61
N GLU A 62 2.26 16.26 -9.36
CA GLU A 62 2.13 16.61 -10.77
C GLU A 62 2.00 15.39 -11.69
N GLU A 63 2.83 14.36 -11.50
CA GLU A 63 2.94 13.22 -12.40
C GLU A 63 2.20 11.97 -11.90
N PHE A 64 1.72 11.99 -10.65
CA PHE A 64 1.00 10.88 -10.03
C PHE A 64 -0.07 11.30 -9.01
N PRO A 65 -0.94 12.30 -9.31
CA PRO A 65 -1.91 12.79 -8.34
C PRO A 65 -2.86 11.70 -7.86
N LEU A 66 -3.19 11.73 -6.57
CA LEU A 66 -4.14 10.79 -5.94
C LEU A 66 -5.53 11.38 -5.73
N ASN A 67 -5.67 12.71 -5.87
CA ASN A 67 -6.93 13.45 -5.76
C ASN A 67 -7.95 13.04 -6.84
N HIS A 68 -9.11 13.68 -6.84
CA HIS A 68 -10.19 13.38 -7.78
C HIS A 68 -10.31 14.40 -8.92
N ASP A 69 -9.27 15.22 -9.16
CA ASP A 69 -9.34 16.41 -10.02
C ASP A 69 -9.04 16.10 -11.51
N ALA A 70 -9.24 14.85 -11.93
CA ALA A 70 -9.11 14.38 -13.30
C ALA A 70 -10.40 13.72 -13.81
N ALA A 71 -10.54 13.52 -15.12
CA ALA A 71 -11.74 12.94 -15.72
C ALA A 71 -12.05 11.52 -15.21
N ASP A 72 -11.02 10.72 -14.96
CA ASP A 72 -11.11 9.39 -14.34
C ASP A 72 -10.91 9.44 -12.81
N ALA A 73 -10.95 10.65 -12.26
CA ALA A 73 -10.63 10.99 -10.89
C ALA A 73 -9.29 10.40 -10.44
N ASN A 74 -8.28 10.21 -11.30
CA ASN A 74 -7.00 9.54 -10.99
C ASN A 74 -7.15 8.11 -10.40
N ALA A 75 -8.23 7.41 -10.73
CA ALA A 75 -8.45 6.04 -10.27
C ALA A 75 -7.30 5.07 -10.60
N PRO A 76 -6.62 5.14 -11.76
CA PRO A 76 -5.45 4.31 -12.06
C PRO A 76 -4.29 4.51 -11.08
N ASN A 77 -3.98 5.76 -10.70
CA ASN A 77 -2.90 6.06 -9.74
C ASN A 77 -3.20 5.44 -8.37
N ARG A 78 -4.45 5.57 -7.89
CA ARG A 78 -4.89 4.91 -6.65
C ARG A 78 -4.86 3.38 -6.74
N ARG A 79 -5.15 2.79 -7.91
CA ARG A 79 -4.98 1.34 -8.12
C ARG A 79 -3.51 0.95 -8.02
N ASN A 80 -2.62 1.76 -8.57
CA ASN A 80 -1.17 1.57 -8.53
C ASN A 80 -0.62 1.65 -7.09
N ILE A 81 -1.16 2.51 -6.22
CA ILE A 81 -0.87 2.47 -4.78
C ILE A 81 -1.19 1.10 -4.17
N GLY A 82 -2.34 0.52 -4.51
CA GLY A 82 -2.70 -0.83 -4.06
C GLY A 82 -1.68 -1.89 -4.48
N TRP A 83 -1.13 -1.78 -5.69
CA TRP A 83 -0.06 -2.65 -6.18
C TRP A 83 1.27 -2.43 -5.46
N MET A 84 1.65 -1.18 -5.21
CA MET A 84 2.84 -0.82 -4.44
C MET A 84 2.77 -1.39 -3.02
N VAL A 85 1.65 -1.17 -2.32
CA VAL A 85 1.42 -1.73 -0.97
C VAL A 85 1.52 -3.25 -0.99
N ARG A 86 0.91 -3.91 -1.99
CA ARG A 86 0.99 -5.37 -2.12
C ARG A 86 2.43 -5.85 -2.28
N PHE A 87 3.23 -5.16 -3.09
CA PHE A 87 4.64 -5.49 -3.29
C PHE A 87 5.42 -5.37 -1.99
N VAL A 88 5.31 -4.23 -1.32
CA VAL A 88 5.99 -3.96 -0.05
C VAL A 88 5.58 -4.97 1.02
N MET A 89 4.29 -5.15 1.26
CA MET A 89 3.78 -6.05 2.29
C MET A 89 4.26 -7.50 2.07
N ARG A 90 4.33 -7.95 0.81
CA ARG A 90 4.82 -9.30 0.47
C ARG A 90 6.28 -9.49 0.87
N ALA A 91 7.12 -8.46 0.71
CA ALA A 91 8.52 -8.51 1.12
C ALA A 91 8.70 -8.75 2.63
N TYR A 92 7.70 -8.36 3.44
CA TYR A 92 7.63 -8.63 4.89
C TYR A 92 6.77 -9.85 5.25
N GLY A 93 6.34 -10.62 4.25
CA GLY A 93 5.64 -11.88 4.41
C GLY A 93 4.13 -11.78 4.58
N TYR A 94 3.56 -10.62 4.27
CA TYR A 94 2.13 -10.36 4.35
C TYR A 94 1.51 -10.41 2.95
N THR A 95 0.48 -11.25 2.76
CA THR A 95 -0.28 -11.29 1.50
C THR A 95 -1.74 -10.90 1.75
N PRO A 96 -2.43 -10.36 0.71
CA PRO A 96 -3.84 -10.07 0.82
C PRO A 96 -4.64 -11.33 1.20
N ILE A 97 -5.66 -11.18 2.05
CA ILE A 97 -6.64 -12.22 2.33
C ILE A 97 -7.93 -11.94 1.56
N SER A 98 -8.52 -12.97 0.94
CA SER A 98 -9.92 -12.92 0.52
C SER A 98 -10.77 -13.46 1.67
N LYS A 99 -11.87 -12.80 2.05
CA LYS A 99 -12.94 -13.51 2.77
C LYS A 99 -13.84 -14.14 1.70
N GLY A 100 -13.93 -15.46 1.74
CA GLY A 100 -15.15 -16.16 1.32
C GLY A 100 -15.38 -16.54 -0.14
N PHE A 101 -14.47 -16.34 -1.11
CA PHE A 101 -14.65 -16.92 -2.46
C PHE A 101 -13.32 -17.42 -3.08
N PRO A 102 -13.22 -18.69 -3.53
CA PRO A 102 -11.96 -19.28 -4.02
C PRO A 102 -11.57 -18.92 -5.46
N ASP A 103 -12.46 -18.31 -6.26
CA ASP A 103 -12.20 -18.12 -7.69
C ASP A 103 -12.44 -16.68 -8.12
N ALA A 104 -11.36 -15.94 -8.37
CA ALA A 104 -11.21 -15.10 -9.55
C ALA A 104 -9.79 -14.57 -9.61
N ASN A 105 -9.24 -14.51 -10.82
CA ASN A 105 -8.03 -13.78 -11.19
C ASN A 105 -8.08 -12.26 -10.89
N ASP A 106 -9.01 -11.77 -10.05
CA ASP A 106 -9.15 -10.35 -9.68
C ASP A 106 -9.87 -10.09 -8.31
N SER A 107 -10.19 -11.13 -7.50
CA SER A 107 -10.99 -10.96 -6.27
C SER A 107 -10.17 -10.89 -4.98
N ILE A 108 -9.22 -9.95 -4.91
CA ILE A 108 -8.72 -9.51 -3.59
C ILE A 108 -9.85 -8.68 -2.96
N GLU A 109 -10.53 -9.23 -1.97
CA GLU A 109 -11.61 -8.54 -1.27
C GLU A 109 -11.09 -7.24 -0.64
N ARG A 110 -11.67 -6.11 -1.05
CA ARG A 110 -11.33 -4.80 -0.53
C ARG A 110 -12.29 -4.45 0.59
N THR A 111 -11.74 -4.30 1.80
CA THR A 111 -12.51 -3.86 2.96
C THR A 111 -12.50 -2.33 3.03
N ARG A 112 -13.56 -1.75 3.59
CA ARG A 112 -13.68 -0.30 3.77
C ARG A 112 -12.54 0.23 4.64
N ILE A 113 -11.90 1.30 4.19
CA ILE A 113 -10.97 2.05 5.03
C ILE A 113 -11.81 2.81 6.07
N GLY A 114 -11.50 2.61 7.36
CA GLY A 114 -12.29 3.20 8.45
C GLY A 114 -12.25 4.73 8.41
N LYS A 115 -13.36 5.39 8.77
CA LYS A 115 -13.45 6.87 8.77
C LYS A 115 -12.38 7.54 9.65
N PHE A 116 -11.96 6.87 10.72
CA PHE A 116 -10.91 7.35 11.63
C PHE A 116 -9.54 7.48 10.94
N SER A 117 -9.34 6.83 9.78
CA SER A 117 -8.10 6.93 9.01
C SER A 117 -7.85 8.33 8.44
N GLY A 118 -8.88 9.16 8.28
CA GLY A 118 -8.77 10.47 7.64
C GLY A 118 -8.68 10.43 6.11
N SER A 119 -8.87 9.27 5.48
CA SER A 119 -8.86 9.09 4.02
C SER A 119 -9.93 9.92 3.31
N LYS A 120 -9.55 10.64 2.27
CA LYS A 120 -10.38 11.48 1.38
C LYS A 120 -10.59 10.83 0.02
N TYR A 121 -9.55 10.20 -0.53
CA TYR A 121 -9.50 9.71 -1.91
C TYR A 121 -9.59 8.18 -2.01
N PHE A 122 -9.20 7.44 -0.96
CA PHE A 122 -9.36 5.98 -0.90
C PHE A 122 -10.58 5.54 -0.08
N GLY A 123 -11.48 4.75 -0.69
CA GLY A 123 -12.66 4.21 0.00
C GLY A 123 -12.47 2.80 0.57
N THR A 124 -11.68 1.96 -0.11
CA THR A 124 -11.46 0.55 0.23
C THR A 124 -10.02 0.15 -0.06
N ALA A 125 -9.50 -0.83 0.69
CA ALA A 125 -8.18 -1.41 0.49
C ALA A 125 -8.15 -2.87 0.92
N ALA A 126 -7.10 -3.59 0.53
CA ALA A 126 -6.93 -5.00 0.89
C ALA A 126 -6.54 -5.17 2.36
N VAL A 127 -7.09 -6.20 3.00
CA VAL A 127 -6.65 -6.70 4.30
C VAL A 127 -5.54 -7.74 4.07
N TYR A 128 -4.55 -7.78 4.95
CA TYR A 128 -3.40 -8.67 4.82
C TYR A 128 -3.27 -9.57 6.04
N ALA A 129 -2.70 -10.76 5.83
CA ALA A 129 -2.26 -11.65 6.89
C ALA A 129 -0.84 -12.12 6.63
N LYS A 130 -0.13 -12.51 7.70
CA LYS A 130 1.21 -13.09 7.59
C LYS A 130 1.09 -14.53 7.09
N THR A 131 1.47 -14.77 5.84
CA THR A 131 1.29 -16.07 5.14
C THR A 131 2.60 -16.66 4.65
N ILE A 132 3.66 -15.86 4.55
CA ILE A 132 4.99 -16.32 4.15
C ILE A 132 5.83 -16.48 5.42
N SER A 133 6.27 -17.72 5.68
CA SER A 133 7.03 -18.06 6.90
C SER A 133 8.43 -17.46 6.92
N ASN A 134 9.09 -17.39 5.76
CA ASN A 134 10.45 -16.87 5.58
C ASN A 134 10.43 -15.67 4.62
N PRO A 135 10.06 -14.47 5.10
CA PRO A 135 10.06 -13.26 4.26
C PRO A 135 11.47 -12.72 4.01
N ASP A 136 11.61 -11.92 2.95
CA ASP A 136 12.88 -11.28 2.58
C ASP A 136 13.33 -10.26 3.65
N TYR A 137 12.38 -9.63 4.33
CA TYR A 137 12.62 -8.62 5.36
C TYR A 137 11.81 -8.89 6.63
N THR A 138 12.36 -8.45 7.77
CA THR A 138 11.68 -8.44 9.06
C THR A 138 11.76 -7.05 9.68
N ILE A 139 10.72 -6.65 10.41
CA ILE A 139 10.76 -5.44 11.24
C ILE A 139 11.05 -5.84 12.67
N VAL A 140 12.06 -5.20 13.25
CA VAL A 140 12.39 -5.30 14.67
C VAL A 140 12.00 -3.97 15.32
N VAL A 141 11.03 -4.00 16.21
CA VAL A 141 10.64 -2.84 17.02
C VAL A 141 11.43 -2.91 18.32
N THR A 142 12.41 -2.03 18.47
CA THR A 142 13.14 -1.85 19.73
C THR A 142 12.40 -0.81 20.57
N SER A 143 11.94 -1.20 21.75
CA SER A 143 11.47 -0.25 22.76
C SER A 143 12.64 0.66 23.18
N VAL A 144 12.42 1.97 23.14
CA VAL A 144 13.29 2.97 23.78
C VAL A 144 12.86 3.18 25.22
#